data_AF-A0AA88Y3T6-F1
#
_entry.id   AF-A0AA88Y3T6-F1
#
_cell.length_a   1.000
_cell.length_b   1.000
_cell.length_c   1.000
_cell.angle_alpha   90.00
_cell.angle_beta   90.00
_cell.angle_gamma   90.00
#
_symmetry.space_group_name_H-M   'P 1'
#
loop_
_entity.id
_entity.type
_entity.pdbx_description
1 polymer ?
#
loop_
_entity_poly.entity_id
_entity_poly.type
_entity_poly.pdbx_seq_one_letter_code
_entity_poly.pdbx_strand_id
1 'polypeptide(L)'
;MEFNVRPQWRQWTNITCQNPTCGRCGLNHDIDMCYAVRRQCFKCKHFGHYGRMCKTLTKEQQSTAKARKSHGKSAKTKVRDSLRISTFLERKRNMRELPFSSLRPTCFRETVLNNNVLTNQLCSTKVKLEQLNSSNKDLDLKLQSAIEREKNLKQELSISEKQNKELNEQLRAISQQKIQTSRMDKLNAEVALLRKQLISKDEHCSYLKTYCHEMEVGYEQKLKEEKEQTELQRRMRAESEQKMLKQFQDLQTSVQSDLAILRQQRNQTVQQGHPNDSFMSDQCYLSPTNPFRNHSKNSRSYRGRGRF
;
A
#
# COMPACT_ATOMS: atom_id res chain seq x y z
N MET A 1 -57.51 91.20 -17.14
CA MET A 1 -57.24 90.64 -18.48
C MET A 1 -56.90 89.18 -18.32
N GLU A 2 -57.87 88.29 -18.53
CA GLU A 2 -57.64 86.85 -18.59
C GLU A 2 -58.39 86.32 -19.81
N PHE A 3 -57.64 85.72 -20.74
CA PHE A 3 -58.13 85.25 -22.03
C PHE A 3 -58.94 83.96 -21.85
N ASN A 4 -60.23 84.09 -22.14
CA ASN A 4 -61.18 83.00 -22.24
C ASN A 4 -61.03 82.34 -23.62
N VAL A 5 -60.26 81.25 -23.72
CA VAL A 5 -60.20 80.41 -24.92
C VAL A 5 -60.84 79.06 -24.61
N ARG A 6 -62.16 78.99 -24.76
CA ARG A 6 -62.88 77.71 -24.85
C ARG A 6 -62.68 77.13 -26.26
N PRO A 7 -62.19 75.89 -26.43
CA PRO A 7 -62.11 75.28 -27.74
C PRO A 7 -63.51 74.97 -28.27
N GLN A 8 -63.89 75.72 -29.29
CA GLN A 8 -65.13 75.60 -30.06
C GLN A 8 -65.01 74.44 -31.05
N TRP A 9 -65.11 73.19 -30.58
CA TRP A 9 -65.27 72.04 -31.49
C TRP A 9 -66.32 71.06 -30.98
N ARG A 10 -67.40 70.98 -31.76
CA ARG A 10 -68.52 70.02 -31.75
C ARG A 10 -69.80 70.46 -31.05
N GLN A 11 -70.51 71.40 -31.68
CA GLN A 11 -71.97 71.40 -31.68
C GLN A 11 -72.45 70.16 -32.46
N TRP A 12 -72.92 69.13 -31.75
CA TRP A 12 -73.71 68.05 -32.35
C TRP A 12 -75.18 68.46 -32.25
N THR A 13 -75.64 69.25 -33.20
CA THR A 13 -77.07 69.45 -33.43
C THR A 13 -77.61 68.19 -34.10
N ASN A 14 -78.63 67.59 -33.46
CA ASN A 14 -79.66 66.73 -34.04
C ASN A 14 -79.19 65.60 -34.97
N ILE A 15 -78.70 64.51 -34.37
CA ILE A 15 -78.84 63.17 -34.94
C ILE A 15 -79.64 62.35 -33.93
N THR A 16 -80.88 62.05 -34.28
CA THR A 16 -81.79 61.13 -33.59
C THR A 16 -81.26 59.68 -33.68
N CYS A 17 -80.20 59.37 -32.93
CA CYS A 17 -79.81 57.99 -32.64
C CYS A 17 -80.21 57.71 -31.19
N GLN A 18 -81.16 56.80 -30.99
CA GLN A 18 -81.82 56.46 -29.72
C GLN A 18 -80.91 55.89 -28.60
N ASN A 19 -79.59 56.07 -28.64
CA ASN A 19 -78.69 55.89 -27.51
C ASN A 19 -77.26 56.35 -27.90
N PRO A 20 -76.87 57.61 -27.64
CA PRO A 20 -75.52 58.07 -27.98
C PRO A 20 -74.48 57.28 -27.16
N THR A 21 -73.48 56.75 -27.85
CA THR A 21 -72.39 56.00 -27.21
C THR A 21 -71.65 56.89 -26.24
N CYS A 22 -71.52 56.47 -24.99
CA CYS A 22 -70.93 57.31 -23.95
C CYS A 22 -69.46 57.61 -24.27
N GLY A 23 -69.12 58.90 -24.41
CA GLY A 23 -67.75 59.34 -24.70
C GLY A 23 -66.71 58.96 -23.64
N ARG A 24 -67.15 58.55 -22.44
CA ARG A 24 -66.30 58.10 -21.32
C ARG A 24 -65.92 56.63 -21.43
N CYS A 25 -66.86 55.75 -21.79
CA CYS A 25 -66.65 54.31 -21.73
C CYS A 25 -66.78 53.57 -23.08
N GLY A 26 -67.36 54.22 -24.08
CA GLY A 26 -67.62 53.67 -25.41
C GLY A 26 -68.77 52.66 -25.46
N LEU A 27 -69.65 52.64 -24.46
CA LEU A 27 -70.85 51.78 -24.41
C LEU A 27 -72.10 52.63 -24.39
N ASN A 28 -73.25 52.05 -24.75
CA ASN A 28 -74.55 52.70 -24.69
C ASN A 28 -75.16 52.49 -23.30
N HIS A 29 -75.38 53.58 -22.57
CA HIS A 29 -76.06 53.62 -21.26
C HIS A 29 -76.49 55.07 -20.97
N ASP A 30 -77.41 55.27 -20.02
CA ASP A 30 -77.78 56.61 -19.56
C ASP A 30 -76.60 57.32 -18.90
N ILE A 31 -76.50 58.64 -19.07
CA ILE A 31 -75.31 59.44 -18.71
C ILE A 31 -74.87 59.20 -17.24
N ASP A 32 -75.84 59.03 -16.34
CA ASP A 32 -75.62 58.87 -14.90
C ASP A 32 -75.24 57.43 -14.49
N MET A 33 -75.40 56.45 -15.38
CA MET A 33 -75.10 55.03 -15.15
C MET A 33 -73.74 54.60 -15.70
N CYS A 34 -72.88 55.55 -16.07
CA CYS A 34 -71.58 55.23 -16.63
C CYS A 34 -70.66 54.58 -15.58
N TYR A 35 -70.43 53.27 -15.69
CA TYR A 35 -69.47 52.54 -14.85
C TYR A 35 -68.06 53.13 -14.88
N ALA A 36 -67.70 53.85 -15.94
CA ALA A 36 -66.39 54.49 -16.02
C ALA A 36 -66.26 55.74 -15.11
N VAL A 37 -67.37 56.36 -14.67
CA VAL A 37 -67.36 57.54 -13.77
C VAL A 37 -66.61 57.24 -12.49
N ARG A 38 -66.82 56.07 -11.90
CA ARG A 38 -66.19 55.67 -10.62
C ARG A 38 -64.90 54.87 -10.81
N ARG A 39 -64.46 54.64 -12.05
CA ARG A 39 -63.20 53.92 -12.32
C ARG A 39 -62.09 54.88 -12.66
N GLN A 40 -60.97 54.72 -11.96
CA GLN A 40 -59.74 55.44 -12.25
C GLN A 40 -59.07 54.84 -13.49
N CYS A 41 -58.73 55.66 -14.46
CA CYS A 41 -57.97 55.22 -15.62
C CYS A 41 -56.56 54.81 -15.18
N PHE A 42 -56.16 53.56 -15.40
CA PHE A 42 -54.82 53.10 -15.03
C PHE A 42 -53.68 53.85 -15.73
N LYS A 43 -53.94 54.51 -16.86
CA LYS A 43 -52.93 55.23 -17.66
C LYS A 43 -52.68 56.65 -17.17
N CYS A 44 -53.72 57.48 -17.09
CA CYS A 44 -53.59 58.88 -16.68
C CYS A 44 -54.02 59.16 -15.22
N LYS A 45 -54.48 58.13 -14.50
CA LYS A 45 -54.95 58.20 -13.11
C LYS A 45 -56.14 59.14 -12.87
N HIS A 46 -56.80 59.64 -13.92
CA HIS A 46 -58.06 60.37 -13.80
C HIS A 46 -59.27 59.45 -13.87
N PHE A 47 -60.33 59.79 -13.13
CA PHE A 47 -61.61 59.09 -13.15
C PHE A 47 -62.40 59.43 -14.42
N GLY A 48 -63.38 58.59 -14.75
CA GLY A 48 -64.35 58.91 -15.79
C GLY A 48 -64.04 58.35 -17.17
N HIS A 49 -63.08 57.43 -17.34
CA HIS A 49 -62.90 56.71 -18.61
C HIS A 49 -62.09 55.42 -18.45
N TYR A 50 -62.26 54.50 -19.40
CA TYR A 50 -61.40 53.31 -19.49
C TYR A 50 -60.05 53.63 -20.12
N GLY A 51 -58.99 52.91 -19.74
CA GLY A 51 -57.64 53.11 -20.29
C GLY A 51 -57.51 52.96 -21.82
N ARG A 52 -58.47 52.29 -22.48
CA ARG A 52 -58.55 52.24 -23.96
C ARG A 52 -59.07 53.54 -24.59
N MET A 53 -59.86 54.32 -23.85
CA MET A 53 -60.44 55.60 -24.27
C MET A 53 -59.62 56.81 -23.77
N CYS A 54 -58.51 56.55 -23.05
CA CYS A 54 -57.64 57.58 -22.49
C CYS A 54 -56.94 58.37 -23.60
N LYS A 55 -57.36 59.63 -23.79
CA LYS A 55 -56.79 60.53 -24.81
C LYS A 55 -55.39 61.03 -24.45
N THR A 56 -54.97 60.88 -23.20
CA THR A 56 -53.63 61.22 -22.70
C THR A 56 -52.52 60.26 -23.17
N LEU A 57 -52.87 59.24 -23.97
CA LEU A 57 -51.88 58.49 -24.74
C LEU A 57 -51.28 59.43 -25.78
N THR A 58 -50.20 60.11 -25.41
CA THR A 58 -49.30 60.79 -26.34
C THR A 58 -48.94 59.84 -27.47
N LYS A 59 -48.90 60.36 -28.70
CA LYS A 59 -48.70 59.60 -29.95
C LYS A 59 -47.47 58.67 -29.91
N GLU A 60 -46.52 58.92 -29.02
CA GLU A 60 -45.29 58.14 -28.84
C GLU A 60 -45.50 56.71 -28.32
N GLN A 61 -46.61 56.42 -27.62
CA GLN A 61 -46.91 55.03 -27.19
C GLN A 61 -47.70 54.22 -28.24
N GLN A 62 -48.25 54.87 -29.27
CA GLN A 62 -48.95 54.16 -30.34
C GLN A 62 -47.99 53.60 -31.41
N SER A 63 -46.79 54.17 -31.56
CA SER A 63 -45.76 53.67 -32.48
C SER A 63 -45.12 52.36 -31.98
N THR A 64 -44.90 52.22 -30.67
CA THR A 64 -44.30 51.00 -30.10
C THR A 64 -45.28 49.82 -30.01
N ALA A 65 -46.60 50.08 -29.93
CA ALA A 65 -47.61 49.03 -29.95
C ALA A 65 -47.83 48.41 -31.35
N LYS A 66 -47.61 49.19 -32.42
CA LYS A 66 -47.66 48.67 -33.80
C LYS A 66 -46.35 47.98 -34.22
N ALA A 67 -45.20 48.41 -33.69
CA ALA A 67 -43.91 47.76 -33.96
C ALA A 67 -43.78 46.34 -33.36
N ARG A 68 -44.51 46.00 -32.30
CA ARG A 68 -44.48 44.65 -31.69
C ARG A 68 -45.33 43.61 -32.40
N LYS A 69 -46.11 43.97 -33.42
CA LYS A 69 -46.92 43.01 -34.20
C LYS A 69 -46.19 42.44 -35.43
N SER A 70 -45.03 42.97 -35.82
CA SER A 70 -44.26 42.48 -36.97
C SER A 70 -43.07 41.59 -36.61
N HIS A 71 -42.68 41.48 -35.33
CA HIS A 71 -41.72 40.45 -34.93
C HIS A 71 -42.41 39.09 -35.00
N GLY A 72 -42.15 38.38 -36.10
CA GLY A 72 -42.68 37.05 -36.36
C GLY A 72 -42.63 36.19 -35.10
N LYS A 73 -43.80 35.69 -34.68
CA LYS A 73 -43.91 34.70 -33.61
C LYS A 73 -42.78 33.68 -33.79
N SER A 74 -41.99 33.45 -32.73
CA SER A 74 -40.88 32.51 -32.77
C SER A 74 -41.33 31.18 -33.35
N ALA A 75 -40.46 30.46 -34.07
CA ALA A 75 -40.80 29.18 -34.69
C ALA A 75 -41.48 28.23 -33.70
N LYS A 76 -41.02 28.19 -32.44
CA LYS A 76 -41.64 27.43 -31.33
C LYS A 76 -43.11 27.82 -31.06
N THR A 77 -43.42 29.11 -31.09
CA THR A 77 -44.79 29.60 -30.88
C THR A 77 -45.69 29.26 -32.06
N LYS A 78 -45.19 29.36 -33.30
CA LYS A 78 -45.93 28.94 -34.50
C LYS A 78 -46.24 27.44 -34.48
N VAL A 79 -45.28 26.59 -34.09
CA VAL A 79 -45.47 25.13 -33.96
C VAL A 79 -46.52 24.82 -32.89
N ARG A 80 -46.41 25.42 -31.71
CA ARG A 80 -47.39 25.23 -30.63
C ARG A 80 -48.80 25.70 -31.02
N ASP A 81 -48.92 26.88 -31.63
CA ASP A 81 -50.21 27.40 -32.08
C ASP A 81 -50.79 26.55 -33.22
N SER A 82 -49.96 26.09 -34.16
CA SER A 82 -50.36 25.17 -35.23
C SER A 82 -50.88 23.84 -34.67
N LEU A 83 -50.16 23.24 -33.72
CA LEU A 83 -50.60 22.02 -33.03
C LEU A 83 -51.93 22.27 -32.28
N ARG A 84 -52.06 23.40 -31.58
CA ARG A 84 -53.29 23.73 -30.88
C ARG A 84 -54.48 23.88 -31.84
N ILE A 85 -54.28 24.52 -32.99
CA ILE A 85 -55.30 24.70 -34.02
C ILE A 85 -55.62 23.36 -34.68
N SER A 86 -54.62 22.53 -35.00
CA SER A 86 -54.84 21.21 -35.60
C SER A 86 -55.62 20.31 -34.63
N THR A 87 -55.24 20.23 -33.36
CA THR A 87 -55.98 19.47 -32.34
C THR A 87 -57.40 20.01 -32.17
N PHE A 88 -57.61 21.33 -32.24
CA PHE A 88 -58.95 21.91 -32.18
C PHE A 88 -59.80 21.54 -33.39
N LEU A 89 -59.26 21.64 -34.60
CA LEU A 89 -59.95 21.30 -35.84
C LEU A 89 -60.24 19.81 -35.93
N GLU A 90 -59.31 18.96 -35.47
CA GLU A 90 -59.47 17.52 -35.37
C GLU A 90 -60.57 17.15 -34.38
N ARG A 91 -60.57 17.71 -33.16
CA ARG A 91 -61.69 17.54 -32.22
C ARG A 91 -63.02 18.00 -32.82
N LYS A 92 -63.02 19.13 -33.53
CA LYS A 92 -64.23 19.66 -34.18
C LYS A 92 -64.72 18.76 -35.31
N ARG A 93 -63.82 18.18 -36.11
CA ARG A 93 -64.13 17.19 -37.14
C ARG A 93 -64.70 15.93 -36.50
N ASN A 94 -64.03 15.38 -35.48
CA ASN A 94 -64.48 14.18 -34.78
C ASN A 94 -65.88 14.38 -34.16
N MET A 95 -66.15 15.55 -33.58
CA MET A 95 -67.48 15.89 -33.05
C MET A 95 -68.57 15.97 -34.14
N ARG A 96 -68.21 16.31 -35.38
CA ARG A 96 -69.11 16.28 -36.54
C ARG A 96 -69.31 14.87 -37.09
N GLU A 97 -68.31 14.00 -36.97
CA GLU A 97 -68.37 12.60 -37.41
C GLU A 97 -69.08 11.70 -36.40
N LEU A 98 -69.39 12.19 -35.20
CA LEU A 98 -70.25 11.46 -34.28
C LEU A 98 -71.63 11.24 -34.92
N PRO A 99 -72.20 10.03 -34.82
CA PRO A 99 -73.48 9.66 -35.43
C PRO A 99 -74.68 10.48 -34.93
N PHE A 100 -74.46 11.36 -33.96
CA PHE A 100 -75.47 12.19 -33.32
C PHE A 100 -75.45 13.65 -33.80
N SER A 101 -74.47 14.07 -34.60
CA SER A 101 -74.29 15.46 -35.03
C SER A 101 -75.39 15.96 -35.98
N SER A 102 -76.09 15.04 -36.65
CA SER A 102 -77.21 15.31 -37.56
C SER A 102 -78.58 15.22 -36.87
N LEU A 103 -78.65 14.73 -35.64
CA LEU A 103 -79.91 14.56 -34.92
C LEU A 103 -80.37 15.89 -34.33
N ARG A 104 -81.67 16.19 -34.43
CA ARG A 104 -82.26 17.30 -33.68
C ARG A 104 -82.12 17.01 -32.17
N PRO A 105 -81.88 18.03 -31.32
CA PRO A 105 -81.67 17.85 -29.88
C PRO A 105 -82.75 17.02 -29.17
N THR A 106 -83.99 17.07 -29.65
CA THR A 106 -85.13 16.32 -29.13
C THR A 106 -85.05 14.82 -29.47
N CYS A 107 -84.73 14.47 -30.71
CA CYS A 107 -84.59 13.09 -31.17
C CYS A 107 -83.37 12.39 -30.56
N PHE A 108 -82.28 13.14 -30.33
CA PHE A 108 -81.12 12.63 -29.62
C PHE A 108 -81.48 12.20 -28.20
N ARG A 109 -82.27 13.02 -27.50
CA ARG A 109 -82.70 12.72 -26.12
C ARG A 109 -83.55 11.47 -26.04
N GLU A 110 -84.51 11.28 -26.96
CA GLU A 110 -85.30 10.04 -27.03
C GLU A 110 -84.45 8.83 -27.41
N THR A 111 -83.56 8.95 -28.38
CA THR A 111 -82.73 7.82 -28.83
C THR A 111 -81.75 7.36 -27.74
N VAL A 112 -81.23 8.31 -26.94
CA VAL A 112 -80.32 8.03 -25.83
C VAL A 112 -81.07 7.51 -24.59
N LEU A 113 -82.27 8.04 -24.30
CA LEU A 113 -83.05 7.62 -23.13
C LEU A 113 -83.84 6.33 -23.37
N ASN A 114 -84.27 6.03 -24.60
CA ASN A 114 -85.04 4.82 -24.91
C ASN A 114 -84.16 3.61 -25.28
N ASN A 115 -82.86 3.79 -25.51
CA ASN A 115 -81.93 2.67 -25.78
C ASN A 115 -81.38 2.07 -24.48
N ASN A 116 -82.22 1.29 -23.80
CA ASN A 116 -81.81 0.47 -22.65
C ASN A 116 -80.61 -0.45 -22.97
N VAL A 117 -80.43 -0.84 -24.24
CA VAL A 117 -79.29 -1.66 -24.68
C VAL A 117 -77.96 -0.91 -24.53
N LEU A 118 -77.90 0.34 -24.98
CA LEU A 118 -76.68 1.15 -24.91
C LEU A 118 -76.34 1.53 -23.48
N THR A 119 -77.34 1.86 -22.65
CA THR A 119 -77.10 2.15 -21.23
C THR A 119 -76.60 0.92 -20.47
N ASN A 120 -77.14 -0.27 -20.74
CA ASN A 120 -76.65 -1.53 -20.17
C ASN A 120 -75.22 -1.86 -20.62
N GLN A 121 -74.92 -1.70 -21.91
CA GLN A 121 -73.55 -1.88 -22.44
C GLN A 121 -72.56 -0.88 -21.81
N LEU A 122 -72.97 0.37 -21.64
CA LEU A 122 -72.14 1.41 -21.01
C LEU A 122 -71.93 1.14 -19.52
N CYS A 123 -72.95 0.63 -18.82
CA CYS A 123 -72.81 0.20 -17.43
C CYS A 123 -71.86 -1.02 -17.32
N SER A 124 -72.02 -2.03 -18.19
CA SER A 124 -71.15 -3.21 -18.21
C SER A 124 -69.69 -2.85 -18.52
N THR A 125 -69.45 -1.96 -19.48
CA THR A 125 -68.09 -1.50 -19.81
C THR A 125 -67.49 -0.68 -18.66
N LYS A 126 -68.29 0.16 -17.98
CA LYS A 126 -67.85 0.88 -16.78
C LYS A 126 -67.42 -0.08 -15.67
N VAL A 127 -68.21 -1.10 -15.36
CA VAL A 127 -67.85 -2.11 -14.34
C VAL A 127 -66.57 -2.85 -14.71
N LYS A 128 -66.41 -3.25 -15.99
CA LYS A 128 -65.17 -3.88 -16.48
C LYS A 128 -63.96 -2.95 -16.34
N LEU A 129 -64.12 -1.66 -16.64
CA LEU A 129 -63.06 -0.67 -16.46
C LEU A 129 -62.66 -0.51 -15.00
N GLU A 130 -63.63 -0.47 -14.08
CA GLU A 130 -63.37 -0.40 -12.64
C GLU A 130 -62.64 -1.66 -12.14
N GLN A 131 -63.05 -2.84 -12.61
CA GLN A 131 -62.38 -4.10 -12.30
C GLN A 131 -60.93 -4.12 -12.81
N LEU A 132 -60.69 -3.75 -14.07
CA LEU A 132 -59.34 -3.65 -14.63
C LEU A 132 -58.48 -2.62 -13.89
N ASN A 133 -59.05 -1.48 -13.51
CA ASN A 133 -58.34 -0.46 -12.75
C ASN A 133 -57.93 -0.96 -11.36
N SER A 134 -58.80 -1.74 -10.70
CA SER A 134 -58.47 -2.38 -9.42
C SER A 134 -57.37 -3.43 -9.58
N SER A 135 -57.41 -4.23 -10.65
CA SER A 135 -56.38 -5.22 -10.98
C SER A 135 -55.03 -4.56 -11.30
N ASN A 136 -55.02 -3.44 -12.01
CA ASN A 136 -53.79 -2.70 -12.31
C ASN A 136 -53.14 -2.16 -11.03
N LYS A 137 -53.93 -1.66 -10.07
CA LYS A 137 -53.39 -1.22 -8.77
C LYS A 137 -52.74 -2.37 -7.99
N ASP A 138 -53.32 -3.56 -8.01
CA ASP A 138 -52.73 -4.74 -7.38
C ASP A 138 -51.41 -5.15 -8.06
N LEU A 139 -51.36 -5.11 -9.39
CA LEU A 139 -50.14 -5.37 -10.15
C LEU A 139 -49.05 -4.33 -9.87
N ASP A 140 -49.41 -3.05 -9.75
CA ASP A 140 -48.46 -1.98 -9.40
C ASP A 140 -47.86 -2.19 -8.00
N LEU A 141 -48.68 -2.59 -7.03
CA LEU A 141 -48.20 -2.94 -5.68
C LEU A 141 -47.27 -4.16 -5.70
N LYS A 142 -47.60 -5.19 -6.47
CA LYS A 142 -46.74 -6.37 -6.66
C LYS A 142 -45.42 -6.00 -7.32
N LEU A 143 -45.45 -5.13 -8.33
CA LEU A 143 -44.25 -4.64 -9.01
C LEU A 143 -43.36 -3.84 -8.04
N GLN A 144 -43.93 -2.94 -7.24
CA GLN A 144 -43.18 -2.20 -6.22
C GLN A 144 -42.56 -3.13 -5.18
N SER A 145 -43.31 -4.13 -4.71
CA SER A 145 -42.78 -5.15 -3.78
C SER A 145 -41.63 -5.96 -4.41
N ALA A 146 -41.73 -6.31 -5.70
CA ALA A 146 -40.66 -7.00 -6.41
C ALA A 146 -39.40 -6.14 -6.57
N ILE A 147 -39.55 -4.85 -6.88
CA ILE A 147 -38.43 -3.89 -6.99
C ILE A 147 -37.69 -3.76 -5.65
N GLU A 148 -38.40 -3.64 -4.52
CA GLU A 148 -37.75 -3.52 -3.21
C GLU A 148 -37.04 -4.83 -2.83
N ARG A 149 -37.62 -6.00 -3.16
CA ARG A 149 -36.94 -7.30 -2.97
C ARG A 149 -35.67 -7.39 -3.80
N GLU A 150 -35.70 -6.98 -5.07
CA GLU A 150 -34.52 -6.97 -5.93
C GLU A 150 -33.41 -6.08 -5.35
N LYS A 151 -33.77 -4.90 -4.85
CA LYS A 151 -32.84 -3.98 -4.19
C LYS A 151 -32.21 -4.58 -2.94
N ASN A 152 -33.00 -5.24 -2.10
CA ASN A 152 -32.49 -5.93 -0.91
C ASN A 152 -31.52 -7.07 -1.30
N LEU A 153 -31.88 -7.89 -2.29
CA LEU A 153 -31.00 -8.96 -2.78
C LEU A 153 -29.69 -8.41 -3.35
N LYS A 154 -29.72 -7.28 -4.07
CA LYS A 154 -28.49 -6.61 -4.54
C LYS A 154 -27.62 -6.12 -3.39
N GLN A 155 -28.21 -5.62 -2.31
CA GLN A 155 -27.49 -5.20 -1.12
C GLN A 155 -26.86 -6.40 -0.41
N GLU A 156 -27.60 -7.50 -0.23
CA GLU A 156 -27.10 -8.75 0.35
C GLU A 156 -25.95 -9.33 -0.47
N LEU A 157 -26.08 -9.35 -1.80
CA LEU A 157 -25.02 -9.80 -2.71
C LEU A 157 -23.77 -8.93 -2.56
N SER A 158 -23.91 -7.60 -2.46
CA SER A 158 -22.78 -6.70 -2.22
C SER A 158 -22.07 -6.95 -0.87
N ILE A 159 -22.83 -7.28 0.19
CA ILE A 159 -22.27 -7.64 1.50
C ILE A 159 -21.50 -8.96 1.40
N SER A 160 -22.11 -9.97 0.77
CA SER A 160 -21.49 -11.28 0.55
C SER A 160 -20.19 -11.20 -0.27
N GLU A 161 -20.17 -10.37 -1.32
CA GLU A 161 -18.95 -10.12 -2.11
C GLU A 161 -17.83 -9.49 -1.28
N LYS A 162 -18.15 -8.58 -0.35
CA LYS A 162 -17.15 -8.00 0.57
C LYS A 162 -16.61 -9.04 1.53
N GLN A 163 -17.48 -9.85 2.14
CA GLN A 163 -17.07 -10.94 3.03
C GLN A 163 -16.18 -11.97 2.31
N ASN A 164 -16.51 -12.32 1.06
CA ASN A 164 -15.68 -13.21 0.25
C ASN A 164 -14.31 -12.60 -0.07
N LYS A 165 -14.22 -11.29 -0.31
CA LYS A 165 -12.92 -10.62 -0.50
C LYS A 165 -12.08 -10.67 0.77
N GLU A 166 -12.68 -10.40 1.92
CA GLU A 166 -12.00 -10.45 3.23
C GLU A 166 -11.51 -11.87 3.55
N LEU A 167 -12.35 -12.89 3.38
CA LEU A 167 -11.97 -14.30 3.58
C LEU A 167 -10.83 -14.73 2.65
N ASN A 168 -10.85 -14.28 1.39
CA ASN A 168 -9.78 -14.55 0.45
C ASN A 168 -8.45 -13.89 0.86
N GLU A 169 -8.49 -12.69 1.44
CA GLU A 169 -7.31 -12.01 1.96
C GLU A 169 -6.75 -12.73 3.19
N GLN A 170 -7.62 -13.17 4.11
CA GLN A 170 -7.23 -13.99 5.26
C GLN A 170 -6.58 -15.31 4.84
N LEU A 171 -7.12 -16.00 3.82
CA LEU A 171 -6.52 -17.23 3.29
C LEU A 171 -5.12 -17.00 2.70
N ARG A 172 -4.91 -15.87 2.00
CA ARG A 172 -3.57 -15.51 1.51
C ARG A 172 -2.59 -15.27 2.65
N ALA A 173 -3.01 -14.58 3.71
CA ALA A 173 -2.18 -14.32 4.89
C ALA A 173 -1.78 -15.62 5.59
N ILE A 174 -2.73 -16.54 5.81
CA ILE A 174 -2.47 -17.87 6.40
C ILE A 174 -1.49 -18.67 5.52
N SER A 175 -1.68 -18.64 4.20
CA SER A 175 -0.76 -19.32 3.27
C SER A 175 0.66 -18.77 3.36
N GLN A 176 0.84 -17.45 3.44
CA GLN A 176 2.15 -16.82 3.61
C GLN A 176 2.78 -17.22 4.95
N GLN A 177 2.00 -17.21 6.03
CA GLN A 177 2.47 -17.64 7.35
C GLN A 177 2.95 -19.10 7.32
N LYS A 178 2.22 -20.00 6.67
CA LYS A 178 2.61 -21.42 6.51
C LYS A 178 3.92 -21.59 5.73
N ILE A 179 4.15 -20.76 4.72
CA ILE A 179 5.43 -20.76 3.99
C ILE A 179 6.57 -20.29 4.91
N GLN A 180 6.33 -19.25 5.73
CA GLN A 180 7.31 -18.75 6.68
C GLN A 180 7.65 -19.78 7.76
N THR A 181 6.64 -20.46 8.34
CA THR A 181 6.89 -21.51 9.35
C THR A 181 7.69 -22.67 8.74
N SER A 182 7.33 -23.12 7.54
CA SER A 182 8.11 -24.16 6.84
C SER A 182 9.56 -23.74 6.57
N ARG A 183 9.80 -22.46 6.27
CA ARG A 183 11.17 -21.92 6.12
C ARG A 183 11.92 -21.92 7.46
N MET A 184 11.27 -21.54 8.55
CA MET A 184 11.84 -21.58 9.89
C MET A 184 12.18 -23.01 10.33
N ASP A 185 11.32 -23.99 10.04
CA ASP A 185 11.57 -25.39 10.36
C ASP A 185 12.82 -25.92 9.63
N LYS A 186 13.00 -25.57 8.35
CA LYS A 186 14.21 -25.91 7.59
C LYS A 186 15.47 -25.29 8.20
N LEU A 187 15.42 -24.01 8.56
CA LEU A 187 16.55 -23.33 9.21
C LEU A 187 16.87 -23.95 10.58
N ASN A 188 15.85 -24.29 11.37
CA ASN A 188 16.04 -24.96 12.66
C ASN A 188 16.68 -26.34 12.50
N ALA A 189 16.31 -27.10 11.46
CA ALA A 189 16.94 -28.38 11.15
C ALA A 189 18.41 -28.22 10.75
N GLU A 190 18.74 -27.18 9.95
CA GLU A 190 20.12 -26.86 9.57
C GLU A 190 20.96 -26.45 10.78
N VAL A 191 20.43 -25.58 11.65
CA VAL A 191 21.09 -25.18 12.90
C VAL A 191 21.34 -26.41 13.80
N ALA A 192 20.38 -27.33 13.89
CA ALA A 192 20.56 -28.57 14.65
C ALA A 192 21.67 -29.46 14.07
N LEU A 193 21.79 -29.55 12.75
CA LEU A 193 22.88 -30.28 12.08
C LEU A 193 24.24 -29.64 12.36
N LEU A 194 24.34 -28.31 12.23
CA LEU A 194 25.58 -27.57 12.51
C LEU A 194 26.02 -27.72 13.96
N ARG A 195 25.07 -27.72 14.91
CA ARG A 195 25.36 -27.98 16.33
C ARG A 195 25.96 -29.37 16.55
N LYS A 196 25.41 -30.41 15.90
CA LYS A 196 25.98 -31.78 15.97
C LYS A 196 27.39 -31.84 15.40
N GLN A 197 27.64 -31.15 14.28
CA GLN A 197 28.99 -31.07 13.70
C GLN A 197 29.98 -30.34 14.61
N LEU A 198 29.54 -29.27 15.28
CA LEU A 198 30.36 -28.53 16.23
C LEU A 198 30.76 -29.41 17.41
N ILE A 199 29.79 -30.12 18.02
CA ILE A 199 30.05 -31.06 19.13
C ILE A 199 31.08 -32.12 18.71
N SER A 200 30.90 -32.74 17.54
CA SER A 200 31.85 -33.74 17.03
C SER A 200 33.26 -33.18 16.81
N LYS A 201 33.38 -31.93 16.35
CA LYS A 201 34.68 -31.25 16.22
C LYS A 201 35.30 -30.92 17.57
N ASP A 202 34.50 -30.52 18.55
CA ASP A 202 34.96 -30.25 19.92
C ASP A 202 35.45 -31.54 20.59
N GLU A 203 34.74 -32.65 20.42
CA GLU A 203 35.18 -33.99 20.86
C GLU A 203 36.50 -34.40 20.19
N HIS A 204 36.63 -34.21 18.88
CA HIS A 204 37.87 -34.48 18.17
C HIS A 204 39.03 -33.60 18.64
N CYS A 205 38.77 -32.31 18.89
CA CYS A 205 39.77 -31.40 19.46
C CYS A 205 40.19 -31.83 20.87
N SER A 206 39.23 -32.25 21.71
CA SER A 206 39.50 -32.80 23.03
C SER A 206 40.37 -34.05 22.95
N TYR A 207 40.06 -34.97 22.04
CA TYR A 207 40.87 -36.16 21.79
C TYR A 207 42.31 -35.81 21.39
N LEU A 208 42.49 -34.88 20.45
CA LEU A 208 43.82 -34.45 20.02
C LEU A 208 44.61 -33.77 21.15
N LYS A 209 43.94 -33.00 22.01
CA LYS A 209 44.58 -32.39 23.19
C LYS A 209 45.09 -33.46 24.15
N THR A 210 44.28 -34.47 24.46
CA THR A 210 44.70 -35.59 25.32
C THR A 210 45.87 -36.36 24.69
N TYR A 211 45.78 -36.67 23.39
CA TYR A 211 46.85 -37.35 22.68
C TYR A 211 48.18 -36.58 22.69
N CYS A 212 48.13 -35.26 22.43
CA CYS A 212 49.33 -34.42 22.52
C CYS A 212 49.93 -34.41 23.93
N HIS A 213 49.09 -34.33 24.96
CA HIS A 213 49.54 -34.37 26.35
C HIS A 213 50.20 -35.71 26.70
N GLU A 214 49.61 -36.84 26.31
CA GLU A 214 50.20 -38.17 26.52
C GLU A 214 51.56 -38.30 25.83
N MET A 215 51.69 -37.76 24.61
CA MET A 215 52.97 -37.72 23.89
C MET A 215 54.00 -36.86 24.61
N GLU A 216 53.63 -35.67 25.10
CA GLU A 216 54.50 -34.78 25.88
C GLU A 216 55.01 -35.49 27.14
N VAL A 217 54.12 -36.09 27.93
CA VAL A 217 54.48 -36.86 29.13
C VAL A 217 55.41 -38.02 28.79
N GLY A 218 55.12 -38.75 27.70
CA GLY A 218 55.98 -39.83 27.22
C GLY A 218 57.39 -39.37 26.82
N TYR A 219 57.52 -38.19 26.20
CA TYR A 219 58.82 -37.59 25.90
C TYR A 219 59.57 -37.14 27.16
N GLU A 220 58.88 -36.51 28.11
CA GLU A 220 59.48 -36.09 29.39
C GLU A 220 60.00 -37.28 30.19
N GLN A 221 59.25 -38.39 30.21
CA GLN A 221 59.67 -39.63 30.87
C GLN A 221 60.92 -40.22 30.23
N LYS A 222 60.96 -40.34 28.89
CA LYS A 222 62.16 -40.79 28.16
C LYS A 222 63.38 -39.91 28.45
N LEU A 223 63.18 -38.58 28.45
CA LEU A 223 64.26 -37.64 28.75
C LEU A 223 64.78 -37.80 30.19
N LYS A 224 63.89 -38.12 31.14
CA LYS A 224 64.26 -38.42 32.53
C LYS A 224 65.06 -39.72 32.62
N GLU A 225 64.61 -40.78 31.96
CA GLU A 225 65.32 -42.07 31.89
C GLU A 225 66.71 -41.93 31.26
N GLU A 226 66.85 -41.18 30.16
CA GLU A 226 68.14 -40.88 29.54
C GLU A 226 69.09 -40.10 30.47
N LYS A 227 68.57 -39.14 31.24
CA LYS A 227 69.34 -38.41 32.26
C LYS A 227 69.81 -39.33 33.37
N GLU A 228 68.94 -40.19 33.90
CA GLU A 228 69.27 -41.17 34.94
C GLU A 228 70.30 -42.19 34.44
N GLN A 229 70.17 -42.69 33.21
CA GLN A 229 71.16 -43.57 32.58
C GLN A 229 72.51 -42.88 32.42
N THR A 230 72.51 -41.62 31.97
CA THR A 230 73.73 -40.83 31.81
C THR A 230 74.40 -40.60 33.18
N GLU A 231 73.62 -40.32 34.22
CA GLU A 231 74.13 -40.15 35.58
C GLU A 231 74.70 -41.47 36.15
N LEU A 232 74.01 -42.60 35.94
CA LEU A 232 74.51 -43.91 36.33
C LEU A 232 75.84 -44.24 35.63
N GLN A 233 75.93 -43.97 34.32
CA GLN A 233 77.19 -44.13 33.57
C GLN A 233 78.30 -43.26 34.16
N ARG A 234 78.00 -42.01 34.56
CA ARG A 234 78.98 -41.14 35.24
C ARG A 234 79.42 -41.70 36.58
N ARG A 235 78.49 -42.23 37.40
CA ARG A 235 78.81 -42.87 38.69
C ARG A 235 79.72 -44.09 38.50
N MET A 236 79.39 -44.98 37.57
CA MET A 236 80.24 -46.15 37.28
C MET A 236 81.65 -45.75 36.81
N ARG A 237 81.77 -44.71 35.97
CA ARG A 237 83.08 -44.18 35.57
C ARG A 237 83.85 -43.61 36.76
N ALA A 238 83.20 -42.80 37.60
CA ALA A 238 83.82 -42.23 38.80
C ALA A 238 84.26 -43.33 39.79
N GLU A 239 83.46 -44.37 39.99
CA GLU A 239 83.85 -45.54 40.82
C GLU A 239 85.04 -46.30 40.22
N SER A 240 85.06 -46.49 38.90
CA SER A 240 86.19 -47.11 38.20
C SER A 240 87.46 -46.28 38.34
N GLU A 241 87.35 -44.95 38.19
CA GLU A 241 88.46 -44.01 38.40
C GLU A 241 88.97 -44.05 39.85
N GLN A 242 88.07 -44.06 40.84
CA GLN A 242 88.44 -44.20 42.25
C GLN A 242 89.16 -45.53 42.53
N LYS A 243 88.69 -46.65 41.95
CA LYS A 243 89.36 -47.95 42.07
C LYS A 243 90.76 -47.93 41.47
N MET A 244 90.93 -47.33 40.30
CA MET A 244 92.24 -47.16 39.66
C MET A 244 93.18 -46.28 40.50
N LEU A 245 92.68 -45.15 41.04
CA LEU A 245 93.45 -44.28 41.93
C LEU A 245 93.87 -45.02 43.20
N LYS A 246 92.99 -45.82 43.80
CA LYS A 246 93.32 -46.65 44.96
C LYS A 246 94.39 -47.69 44.62
N GLN A 247 94.26 -48.43 43.51
CA GLN A 247 95.28 -49.37 43.05
C GLN A 247 96.63 -48.67 42.83
N PHE A 248 96.61 -47.48 42.25
CA PHE A 248 97.82 -46.67 42.05
C PHE A 248 98.46 -46.25 43.38
N GLN A 249 97.66 -45.84 44.37
CA GLN A 249 98.14 -45.54 45.73
C GLN A 249 98.70 -46.77 46.44
N ASP A 250 98.04 -47.92 46.33
CA ASP A 250 98.50 -49.20 46.90
C ASP A 250 99.85 -49.62 46.26
N LEU A 251 99.99 -49.45 44.94
CA LEU A 251 101.27 -49.66 44.25
C LEU A 251 102.34 -48.66 44.71
N GLN A 252 102.00 -47.38 44.83
CA GLN A 252 102.93 -46.35 45.28
C GLN A 252 103.43 -46.61 46.70
N THR A 253 102.55 -47.04 47.61
CA THR A 253 102.91 -47.41 48.99
C THR A 253 103.75 -48.69 49.03
N SER A 254 103.45 -49.69 48.20
CA SER A 254 104.29 -50.88 48.03
C SER A 254 105.70 -50.51 47.56
N VAL A 255 105.81 -49.69 46.50
CA VAL A 255 107.10 -49.23 45.97
C VAL A 255 107.87 -48.40 47.01
N GLN A 256 107.18 -47.55 47.78
CA GLN A 256 107.81 -46.79 48.86
C GLN A 256 108.30 -47.70 50.00
N SER A 257 107.56 -48.76 50.33
CA SER A 257 107.99 -49.79 51.28
C SER A 257 109.22 -50.52 50.76
N ASP A 258 109.22 -50.96 49.50
CA ASP A 258 110.37 -51.61 48.87
C ASP A 258 111.59 -50.68 48.83
N LEU A 259 111.40 -49.39 48.50
CA LEU A 259 112.45 -48.38 48.55
C LEU A 259 112.96 -48.13 49.98
N ALA A 260 112.10 -48.20 50.99
CA ALA A 260 112.51 -48.09 52.39
C ALA A 260 113.37 -49.29 52.80
N ILE A 261 112.99 -50.51 52.39
CA ILE A 261 113.80 -51.73 52.56
C ILE A 261 115.13 -51.59 51.84
N LEU A 262 115.14 -51.15 50.57
CA LEU A 262 116.35 -50.92 49.79
C LEU A 262 117.23 -49.82 50.40
N ARG A 263 116.65 -48.76 50.98
CA ARG A 263 117.40 -47.73 51.72
C ARG A 263 117.99 -48.29 53.02
N GLN A 264 117.29 -49.19 53.70
CA GLN A 264 117.78 -49.87 54.89
C GLN A 264 118.94 -50.83 54.52
N GLN A 265 118.80 -51.58 53.43
CA GLN A 265 119.87 -52.42 52.86
C GLN A 265 121.05 -51.57 52.36
N ARG A 266 120.77 -50.43 51.71
CA ARG A 266 121.79 -49.46 51.28
C ARG A 266 122.52 -48.84 52.46
N ASN A 267 121.83 -48.49 53.54
CA ASN A 267 122.48 -47.99 54.75
C ASN A 267 123.34 -49.07 55.45
N GLN A 268 123.07 -50.36 55.19
CA GLN A 268 123.96 -51.46 55.55
C GLN A 268 125.16 -51.61 54.58
N THR A 269 125.04 -51.20 53.31
CA THR A 269 126.13 -51.25 52.32
C THR A 269 126.99 -49.98 52.25
N VAL A 270 126.47 -48.81 52.66
CA VAL A 270 127.15 -47.50 52.63
C VAL A 270 128.14 -47.32 53.80
N GLN A 271 128.37 -48.35 54.63
CA GLN A 271 129.59 -48.44 55.43
C GLN A 271 130.85 -48.81 54.60
N GLN A 272 130.73 -49.05 53.30
CA GLN A 272 131.89 -49.31 52.43
C GLN A 272 131.81 -48.50 51.13
N GLY A 273 132.67 -47.48 51.02
CA GLY A 273 133.38 -47.22 49.77
C GLY A 273 132.82 -46.19 48.79
N HIS A 274 133.42 -44.99 48.87
CA HIS A 274 133.92 -44.11 47.81
C HIS A 274 133.01 -43.38 46.79
N PRO A 275 133.38 -42.12 46.45
CA PRO A 275 132.71 -41.26 45.47
C PRO A 275 133.42 -41.25 44.10
N ASN A 276 132.70 -40.88 43.02
CA ASN A 276 133.17 -39.91 42.02
C ASN A 276 132.17 -39.71 40.85
N ASP A 277 132.13 -38.44 40.40
CA ASP A 277 131.96 -37.91 39.03
C ASP A 277 130.69 -38.25 38.23
N SER A 278 130.21 -37.48 37.25
CA SER A 278 130.25 -36.07 36.82
C SER A 278 129.47 -36.03 35.49
N PHE A 279 128.98 -34.85 35.07
CA PHE A 279 128.70 -34.44 33.68
C PHE A 279 127.47 -34.97 32.89
N MET A 280 126.54 -34.05 32.54
CA MET A 280 126.30 -33.49 31.18
C MET A 280 124.84 -33.06 30.99
N SER A 281 124.71 -31.83 30.50
CA SER A 281 123.55 -31.16 29.94
C SER A 281 123.03 -31.85 28.67
N ASP A 282 121.74 -31.71 28.34
CA ASP A 282 121.34 -31.16 27.03
C ASP A 282 119.83 -30.89 26.88
N GLN A 283 119.58 -29.83 26.12
CA GLN A 283 118.30 -29.26 25.72
C GLN A 283 117.58 -30.14 24.68
N CYS A 284 116.24 -30.07 24.61
CA CYS A 284 115.49 -30.19 23.36
C CYS A 284 114.14 -29.45 23.46
N TYR A 285 114.07 -28.31 22.76
CA TYR A 285 112.86 -27.68 22.24
C TYR A 285 112.12 -28.63 21.30
N LEU A 286 110.78 -28.63 21.30
CA LEU A 286 109.94 -28.75 20.09
C LEU A 286 108.49 -28.37 20.43
N SER A 287 108.06 -27.17 20.03
CA SER A 287 106.66 -26.91 19.66
C SER A 287 106.47 -27.32 18.20
N PRO A 288 105.27 -27.75 17.82
CA PRO A 288 104.70 -27.18 16.59
C PRO A 288 103.26 -26.68 16.77
N THR A 289 103.08 -25.48 16.23
CA THR A 289 101.89 -24.96 15.56
C THR A 289 101.23 -26.07 14.69
N ASN A 290 99.93 -26.08 14.39
CA ASN A 290 99.25 -25.16 13.47
C ASN A 290 97.86 -25.78 13.08
N PRO A 291 97.14 -25.31 12.04
CA PRO A 291 95.82 -24.66 12.09
C PRO A 291 94.68 -25.57 11.57
N PHE A 292 93.41 -25.14 11.62
CA PHE A 292 92.47 -25.26 10.48
C PHE A 292 91.12 -24.62 10.83
N ARG A 293 91.03 -23.36 10.42
CA ARG A 293 89.81 -22.65 10.04
C ARG A 293 89.44 -23.18 8.65
N ASN A 294 88.23 -23.72 8.44
CA ASN A 294 87.55 -23.66 7.13
C ASN A 294 86.07 -24.10 7.17
N HIS A 295 85.23 -23.15 6.75
CA HIS A 295 84.04 -23.24 5.92
C HIS A 295 83.19 -24.53 5.86
N SER A 296 81.89 -24.35 6.16
CA SER A 296 80.79 -24.96 5.39
C SER A 296 79.57 -24.05 5.47
N LYS A 297 79.30 -23.28 4.42
CA LYS A 297 78.20 -23.47 3.45
C LYS A 297 76.81 -23.16 4.06
N ASN A 298 76.19 -22.03 3.69
CA ASN A 298 75.43 -21.82 2.45
C ASN A 298 74.02 -22.45 2.51
N SER A 299 73.00 -21.60 2.71
CA SER A 299 71.64 -21.67 2.15
C SER A 299 70.79 -20.62 2.89
N ARG A 300 70.54 -19.43 2.33
CA ARG A 300 69.63 -19.15 1.22
C ARG A 300 68.24 -19.71 1.50
N SER A 301 67.35 -18.88 2.04
CA SER A 301 65.91 -19.08 1.91
C SER A 301 65.19 -17.74 2.02
N TYR A 302 64.73 -17.30 0.85
CA TYR A 302 63.82 -16.20 0.62
C TYR A 302 62.64 -16.22 1.60
N ARG A 303 62.30 -15.06 2.17
CA ARG A 303 60.90 -14.74 2.49
C ARG A 303 60.50 -13.47 1.78
N GLY A 304 60.02 -13.65 0.55
CA GLY A 304 59.11 -12.70 -0.07
C GLY A 304 57.82 -12.68 0.75
N ARG A 305 57.48 -11.54 1.34
CA ARG A 305 56.12 -11.25 1.80
C ARG A 305 55.43 -10.47 0.70
N GLY A 306 54.75 -11.21 -0.17
CA GLY A 306 53.70 -10.70 -1.03
C GLY A 306 52.35 -11.18 -0.49
N ARG A 307 51.52 -10.21 -0.09
CA ARG A 307 50.05 -10.11 -0.13
C ARG A 307 49.22 -11.41 -0.02
N PHE A 308 48.24 -11.42 0.89
CA PHE A 308 46.85 -11.02 0.62
C PHE A 308 46.20 -10.52 1.91
#